data_AF-A0A2G2JX78-F1
#
_entry.id   AF-A0A2G2JX78-F1
#
_cell.length_a   1.000
_cell.length_b   1.000
_cell.length_c   1.000
_cell.angle_alpha   90.00
_cell.angle_beta   90.00
_cell.angle_gamma   90.00
#
_symmetry.space_group_name_H-M   'P 1'
#
loop_
_entity.id
_entity.type
_entity.pdbx_description
1 polymer ?
#
loop_
_entity_poly.entity_id
_entity_poly.type
_entity_poly.pdbx_seq_one_letter_code
_entity_poly.pdbx_strand_id
1 'polypeptide(L)' 'MKHKQSLCVISFCLILIGSIFVEVGAFDPRDLEKLNVTGMCKSCNLIRANLAGANLSNSDLNKVSLIGADLSRKI' A
#
# COMPACT_ATOMS: atom_id res chain seq x y z
N MET A 1 19.89 -27.42 -31.22
CA MET A 1 20.13 -26.12 -30.55
C MET A 1 18.88 -25.22 -30.40
N LYS A 2 17.72 -25.56 -30.98
CA LYS A 2 16.52 -24.69 -31.02
C LYS A 2 15.71 -24.65 -29.70
N HIS A 3 15.75 -25.71 -28.89
CA HIS A 3 14.98 -25.82 -27.63
C HIS A 3 15.54 -24.98 -26.47
N LYS A 4 16.86 -24.73 -26.46
CA LYS A 4 17.56 -24.00 -25.39
C LYS A 4 17.31 -22.49 -25.46
N GLN A 5 17.16 -21.95 -26.68
CA GLN A 5 16.82 -20.54 -26.90
C GLN A 5 15.38 -20.23 -26.50
N SER A 6 14.43 -21.14 -26.81
CA SER A 6 13.03 -20.97 -26.42
C SER A 6 12.85 -21.02 -24.89
N LEU A 7 13.60 -21.87 -24.18
CA LEU A 7 13.61 -21.92 -22.72
C LEU A 7 14.12 -20.61 -22.09
N CYS A 8 15.17 -20.02 -22.67
CA CYS A 8 15.68 -18.71 -22.23
C CYS A 8 14.68 -17.59 -22.48
N VAL A 9 13.96 -17.60 -23.61
CA VAL A 9 12.92 -16.60 -23.92
C VAL A 9 11.74 -16.72 -22.97
N ILE A 10 11.30 -17.94 -22.65
CA ILE A 10 10.22 -18.17 -21.65
C ILE A 10 10.65 -17.66 -20.28
N SER A 11 11.89 -17.96 -19.85
CA SER A 11 12.44 -17.46 -18.59
C SER A 11 12.54 -15.93 -18.57
N PHE A 12 12.91 -15.31 -19.70
CA PHE A 12 12.99 -13.85 -19.83
C PHE A 12 11.60 -13.20 -19.81
N CYS A 13 10.61 -13.83 -20.43
CA CYS A 13 9.21 -13.41 -20.37
C CYS A 13 8.66 -13.47 -18.94
N LEU A 14 8.94 -14.54 -18.19
CA LEU A 14 8.49 -14.68 -16.79
C LEU A 14 9.04 -13.57 -15.89
N ILE A 15 10.28 -13.12 -16.12
CA ILE A 15 10.89 -11.99 -15.40
C ILE A 15 10.21 -10.67 -15.77
N LEU A 16 9.87 -10.45 -17.05
CA LEU A 16 9.18 -9.24 -17.52
C LEU A 16 7.73 -9.12 -17.00
N ILE A 17 7.03 -10.24 -16.84
CA ILE A 17 5.66 -10.26 -16.31
C ILE A 17 5.66 -10.03 -14.78
N GLY A 18 6.72 -10.48 -14.09
CA GLY A 18 6.93 -10.22 -12.66
C GLY A 18 7.23 -8.76 -12.32
N SER A 19 7.69 -7.95 -13.27
CA SER A 19 7.92 -6.51 -13.06
C SER A 19 6.64 -5.67 -13.03
N ILE A 20 5.47 -6.29 -13.26
CA ILE A 20 4.14 -5.65 -13.20
C ILE A 20 3.53 -5.78 -11.79
N PHE A 21 4.29 -6.20 -10.77
CA PHE A 21 3.95 -5.83 -9.40
C PHE A 21 4.17 -4.32 -9.22
N VAL A 22 3.32 -3.55 -9.90
CA VAL A 22 2.98 -2.19 -9.54
C VAL A 22 2.68 -2.26 -8.05
N GLU A 23 3.43 -1.52 -7.25
CA GLU A 23 2.95 -1.07 -5.95
C GLU A 23 1.68 -0.26 -6.24
N VAL A 24 0.55 -0.97 -6.35
CA VAL A 24 -0.78 -0.40 -6.31
C VAL A 24 -0.77 0.42 -5.05
N GLY A 25 -0.93 1.75 -5.13
CA GLY A 25 -0.76 2.72 -4.03
C GLY A 25 -1.36 2.26 -2.71
N ALA A 26 -0.64 1.36 -2.05
CA ALA A 26 -0.99 0.69 -0.84
C ALA A 26 -0.35 1.56 0.22
N PHE A 27 -1.18 1.98 1.16
CA PHE A 27 -0.70 2.69 2.32
C PHE A 27 0.50 1.96 2.94
N ASP A 28 1.47 2.70 3.46
CA ASP A 28 2.59 2.07 4.16
C ASP A 28 2.09 1.58 5.53
N PRO A 29 2.20 0.29 5.87
CA PRO A 29 1.77 -0.20 7.17
C PRO A 29 2.52 0.47 8.34
N ARG A 30 3.73 1.01 8.10
CA ARG A 30 4.50 1.75 9.10
C ARG A 30 3.87 3.10 9.43
N ASP A 31 3.23 3.75 8.45
CA ASP A 31 2.49 4.99 8.66
C ASP A 31 1.26 4.73 9.55
N LEU A 32 0.58 3.61 9.32
CA LEU A 32 -0.56 3.19 10.12
C LEU A 32 -0.14 2.87 11.57
N GLU A 33 0.96 2.14 11.75
CA GLU A 33 1.52 1.86 13.08
C GLU A 33 1.87 3.15 13.82
N LYS A 34 2.55 4.08 13.13
CA LYS A 34 2.92 5.37 13.70
C LYS A 34 1.69 6.20 14.10
N LEU A 35 0.65 6.23 13.27
CA LEU A 35 -0.61 6.89 13.58
C LEU A 35 -1.28 6.26 14.81
N ASN A 36 -1.25 4.93 14.93
CA ASN A 36 -1.87 4.23 16.05
C ASN A 36 -1.11 4.40 17.37
N VAL A 37 0.22 4.42 17.33
CA VAL A 37 1.07 4.54 18.54
C VAL A 37 1.19 5.99 18.99
N THR A 38 1.40 6.92 18.05
CA THR A 38 1.76 8.31 18.38
C THR A 38 0.62 9.29 18.16
N GLY A 39 -0.44 8.87 17.46
CA GLY A 39 -1.46 9.80 16.96
C GLY A 39 -0.95 10.72 15.83
N MET A 40 0.31 10.63 15.42
CA MET A 40 0.91 11.59 14.49
C MET A 40 1.23 10.93 13.15
N CYS A 41 0.63 11.45 12.08
CA CYS A 41 0.92 11.02 10.71
C CYS A 41 0.92 12.22 9.76
N LYS A 42 2.04 12.94 9.71
CA LYS A 42 2.23 14.06 8.78
C LYS A 42 2.67 13.55 7.41
N SER A 43 1.93 13.94 6.38
CA SER A 43 2.19 13.57 4.98
C SER A 43 2.15 12.06 4.68
N CYS A 44 1.49 11.27 5.53
CA CYS A 44 1.38 9.83 5.31
C CYS A 44 0.46 9.50 4.13
N ASN A 45 0.73 8.36 3.49
CA ASN A 45 -0.13 7.83 2.46
C ASN A 45 -1.04 6.75 3.07
N LEU A 46 -2.32 7.07 3.24
CA LEU A 46 -3.35 6.16 3.77
C LEU A 46 -4.44 5.89 2.72
N ILE A 47 -4.09 5.96 1.43
CA ILE A 47 -5.01 5.68 0.33
C ILE A 47 -5.55 4.25 0.48
N ARG A 48 -6.88 4.11 0.43
CA ARG A 48 -7.60 2.84 0.58
C ARG A 48 -7.30 2.07 1.88
N ALA A 49 -6.75 2.73 2.90
CA ALA A 49 -6.52 2.13 4.20
C ALA A 49 -7.86 1.78 4.87
N ASN A 50 -7.93 0.64 5.55
CA ASN A 50 -9.05 0.31 6.43
C ASN A 50 -8.80 0.92 7.81
N LEU A 51 -9.52 1.99 8.11
CA LEU A 51 -9.50 2.72 9.38
C LEU A 51 -10.85 2.59 10.11
N ALA A 52 -11.64 1.56 9.79
CA ALA A 52 -12.97 1.38 10.37
C ALA A 52 -12.87 1.20 11.89
N GLY A 53 -13.54 2.09 12.63
CA GLY A 53 -13.49 2.14 14.09
C GLY A 53 -12.20 2.72 14.68
N ALA A 54 -11.27 3.24 13.88
CA ALA A 54 -10.08 3.91 14.39
C ALA A 54 -10.46 5.21 15.12
N ASN A 55 -9.90 5.42 16.32
CA ASN A 55 -10.07 6.68 17.03
C ASN A 55 -9.02 7.70 16.56
N LEU A 56 -9.44 8.60 15.67
CA LEU A 56 -8.59 9.65 15.09
C LEU A 56 -8.80 11.03 15.73
N SER A 57 -9.56 11.13 16.84
CA SER A 57 -10.01 12.41 17.41
C SER A 57 -8.87 13.32 17.88
N ASN A 58 -7.72 12.76 18.26
CA ASN A 58 -6.54 13.51 18.69
C ASN A 58 -5.36 13.35 17.73
N SER A 59 -5.61 12.91 16.48
CA SER A 59 -4.54 12.61 15.54
C SER A 59 -4.12 13.82 14.71
N ASP A 60 -2.81 14.03 14.56
CA ASP A 60 -2.26 15.03 13.64
C ASP A 60 -2.11 14.40 12.25
N LEU A 61 -3.10 14.67 11.39
CA LEU A 61 -3.20 14.17 10.01
C LEU A 61 -2.84 15.26 8.97
N ASN A 62 -1.96 16.20 9.30
CA ASN A 62 -1.59 17.26 8.36
C ASN A 62 -1.01 16.67 7.06
N LYS A 63 -1.57 17.05 5.91
CA LYS A 63 -1.18 16.58 4.56
C LYS A 63 -1.33 15.07 4.32
N VAL A 64 -2.09 14.35 5.14
CA VAL A 64 -2.38 12.92 4.91
C VAL A 64 -3.31 12.72 3.70
N SER A 65 -3.05 11.69 2.90
CA SER A 65 -3.97 11.26 1.84
C SER A 65 -4.85 10.10 2.31
N LEU A 66 -6.17 10.33 2.39
CA LEU A 66 -7.18 9.33 2.80
C LEU A 66 -8.09 8.90 1.63
N ILE A 67 -7.62 9.05 0.39
CA ILE A 67 -8.45 8.78 -0.79
C ILE A 67 -8.93 7.32 -0.75
N GLY A 68 -10.24 7.11 -0.67
CA GLY A 68 -10.86 5.79 -0.60
C GLY A 68 -10.62 5.01 0.70
N ALA A 69 -10.08 5.64 1.75
CA ALA A 69 -9.95 5.00 3.05
C ALA A 69 -11.33 4.73 3.68
N ASP A 70 -11.46 3.60 4.37
CA ASP A 70 -12.68 3.25 5.12
C ASP A 70 -12.61 3.87 6.52
N LEU A 71 -13.46 4.85 6.79
CA LEU A 71 -13.58 5.54 8.09
C LEU A 71 -14.91 5.20 8.80
N SER A 72 -15.55 4.10 8.42
CA SER A 72 -16.82 3.69 9.02
C SER A 72 -16.68 3.46 10.52
N ARG A 73 -17.72 3.81 11.29
CA ARG A 73 -17.76 3.46 12.71
C ARG A 73 -18.03 1.96 12.82
N LYS A 74 -17.19 1.26 13.58
CA LYS A 74 -17.49 -0.11 14.01
C LYS A 74 -18.57 -0.01 15.09
N ILE A 75 -19.76 -0.50 14.75
CA ILE A 75 -20.92 -0.57 15.65
C ILE A 75 -20.78 -1.80 16.54
#